data_AF-D2H2G1-F1
#
_entry.id   AF-D2H2G1-F1
#
_cell.length_a   1.000
_cell.length_b   1.000
_cell.length_c   1.000
_cell.angle_alpha   90.00
_cell.angle_beta   90.00
_cell.angle_gamma   90.00
#
_symmetry.space_group_name_H-M   'P 1'
#
loop_
_entity.id
_entity.type
_entity.pdbx_description
1 polymer ?
#
loop_
_entity_poly.entity_id
_entity_poly.type
_entity_poly.pdbx_seq_one_letter_code
_entity_poly.pdbx_strand_id
1 'polypeptide(L)'
;PPANSGAQTCVTATNRTGFLCHDRRACIPASRVCDGVRTCAHGEDEDEAMCRDMPQNLPSFLVARCGDPSSWIYSDQKCDGANNCGDCSDELSPVTACPPCGPGWWPCPSTVFGYCGCIPRSLCRDHTQHCSDWSDEYSCPGP
;
A
#
# COMPACT_ATOMS: atom_id res chain seq x y z
N PRO A 1 10.70 35.72 4.27
CA PRO A 1 11.18 34.52 3.54
C PRO A 1 10.03 33.52 3.34
N PRO A 2 9.59 33.23 2.11
CA PRO A 2 8.56 32.21 1.92
C PRO A 2 9.22 30.85 2.22
N ALA A 3 8.59 30.06 3.08
CA ALA A 3 9.04 28.73 3.42
C ALA A 3 8.95 27.86 2.16
N ASN A 4 10.10 27.58 1.55
CA ASN A 4 10.24 26.54 0.55
C ASN A 4 10.21 25.18 1.26
N SER A 5 9.03 24.81 1.77
CA SER A 5 8.79 23.52 2.40
C SER A 5 8.19 22.61 1.34
N GLY A 6 9.02 22.10 0.43
CA GLY A 6 8.58 21.08 -0.53
C GLY A 6 8.09 19.82 0.20
N ALA A 7 7.26 19.02 -0.45
CA ALA A 7 6.75 17.75 0.07
C ALA A 7 7.89 16.87 0.62
N GLN A 8 7.77 16.44 1.88
CA GLN A 8 8.79 15.64 2.55
C GLN A 8 8.26 14.23 2.83
N THR A 9 9.11 13.23 2.65
CA THR A 9 8.81 11.83 2.99
C THR A 9 9.00 11.58 4.49
N CYS A 10 8.21 10.67 5.04
CA CYS A 10 8.37 10.13 6.39
C CYS A 10 7.99 8.65 6.42
N VAL A 11 8.21 7.98 7.56
CA VAL A 11 7.78 6.61 7.79
C VAL A 11 6.63 6.64 8.80
N THR A 12 5.49 6.07 8.44
CA THR A 12 4.30 6.02 9.30
C THR A 12 4.51 5.04 10.47
N ALA A 13 3.60 5.06 11.44
CA ALA A 13 3.60 4.08 12.55
C ALA A 13 3.50 2.62 12.08
N THR A 14 2.96 2.37 10.88
CA THR A 14 2.86 1.03 10.26
C THR A 14 4.09 0.68 9.41
N ASN A 15 5.17 1.45 9.51
CA ASN A 15 6.40 1.28 8.73
C ASN A 15 6.16 1.35 7.21
N ARG A 16 5.27 2.26 6.79
CA ARG A 16 4.95 2.54 5.39
C ARG A 16 5.45 3.91 4.99
N THR A 17 5.57 4.12 3.68
CA THR A 17 5.86 5.44 3.12
C THR A 17 4.76 6.43 3.50
N GLY A 18 5.14 7.60 3.99
CA GLY A 18 4.23 8.65 4.38
C GLY A 18 4.62 10.02 3.84
N PHE A 19 3.67 10.94 3.95
CA PHE A 19 3.80 12.36 3.71
C PHE A 19 3.92 13.10 5.04
N LEU A 20 4.99 13.87 5.21
CA LEU A 20 5.19 14.68 6.41
C LEU A 20 4.50 16.03 6.23
N CYS A 21 3.52 16.32 7.08
CA CYS A 21 2.87 17.62 7.12
C CYS A 21 3.89 18.75 7.38
N HIS A 22 3.61 19.96 6.90
CA HIS A 22 4.47 21.13 6.99
C HIS A 22 4.87 21.44 8.43
N ASP A 23 3.93 21.27 9.38
CA ASP A 23 4.18 21.47 10.81
C ASP A 23 5.14 20.44 11.43
N ARG A 24 5.49 19.39 10.67
CA ARG A 24 6.36 18.26 11.03
C ARG A 24 5.85 17.46 12.23
N ARG A 25 4.56 17.56 12.55
CA ARG A 25 3.94 16.85 13.68
C ARG A 25 3.22 15.58 13.24
N ALA A 26 2.68 15.58 12.03
CA ALA A 26 1.93 14.47 11.48
C ALA A 26 2.67 13.86 10.28
N CYS A 27 2.81 12.53 10.32
CA CYS A 27 3.20 11.71 9.19
C CYS A 27 1.97 10.90 8.77
N ILE A 28 1.38 11.26 7.63
CA ILE A 28 0.18 10.60 7.12
C ILE A 28 0.58 9.53 6.09
N PRO A 29 -0.17 8.43 5.94
CA PRO A 29 0.05 7.46 4.87
C PRO A 29 0.03 8.15 3.49
N ALA A 30 0.81 7.66 2.52
CA ALA A 30 0.82 8.23 1.18
C ALA A 30 -0.58 8.23 0.53
N SER A 31 -1.39 7.21 0.80
CA SER A 31 -2.79 7.12 0.37
C SER A 31 -3.75 8.15 0.98
N ARG A 32 -3.30 8.95 1.96
CA ARG A 32 -4.04 10.09 2.55
C ARG A 32 -3.73 11.42 1.90
N VAL A 33 -2.89 11.43 0.87
CA VAL A 33 -2.65 12.61 0.05
C VAL A 33 -3.67 12.63 -1.07
N CYS A 34 -4.33 13.77 -1.30
CA CYS A 34 -5.37 13.94 -2.32
C CYS A 34 -6.54 12.94 -2.17
N ASP A 35 -6.91 12.57 -0.93
CA ASP A 35 -8.03 11.69 -0.62
C ASP A 35 -9.36 12.46 -0.44
N GLY A 36 -9.31 13.80 -0.58
CA GLY A 36 -10.43 14.71 -0.39
C GLY A 36 -10.69 15.08 1.07
N VAL A 37 -9.83 14.64 2.00
CA VAL A 37 -9.94 14.89 3.43
C VAL A 37 -8.68 15.61 3.92
N ARG A 38 -8.87 16.82 4.43
CA ARG A 38 -7.79 17.59 5.06
C ARG A 38 -7.34 16.92 6.35
N THR A 39 -6.27 16.15 6.27
CA THR A 39 -5.65 15.42 7.37
C THR A 39 -4.52 16.24 7.99
N CYS A 40 -3.72 16.95 7.17
CA CYS A 40 -2.72 17.87 7.70
C CYS A 40 -3.36 19.16 8.24
N ALA A 41 -2.69 19.78 9.23
CA ALA A 41 -3.20 20.97 9.92
C ALA A 41 -3.43 22.17 8.99
N HIS A 42 -2.66 22.27 7.90
CA HIS A 42 -2.81 23.34 6.91
C HIS A 42 -3.48 22.86 5.61
N GLY A 43 -3.88 21.59 5.52
CA GLY A 43 -4.51 20.99 4.32
C GLY A 43 -3.60 20.87 3.12
N GLU A 44 -2.28 20.88 3.33
CA GLU A 44 -1.26 20.75 2.30
C GLU A 44 -1.24 19.36 1.63
N ASP A 45 -1.84 18.37 2.27
CA ASP A 45 -2.14 17.05 1.72
C ASP A 45 -3.21 17.10 0.61
N GLU A 46 -3.98 18.18 0.54
CA GLU A 46 -5.04 18.43 -0.44
C GLU A 46 -4.72 19.66 -1.32
N ASP A 47 -3.44 20.00 -1.50
CA ASP A 47 -3.02 21.13 -2.31
C ASP A 47 -3.36 20.93 -3.80
N GLU A 48 -4.02 21.92 -4.41
CA GLU A 48 -4.49 21.82 -5.81
C GLU A 48 -3.34 21.61 -6.80
N ALA A 49 -2.17 22.21 -6.59
CA ALA A 49 -1.04 22.05 -7.50
C ALA A 49 -0.56 20.60 -7.53
N MET A 50 -0.66 19.89 -6.40
CA MET A 50 -0.31 18.48 -6.27
C MET A 50 -1.43 17.55 -6.75
N CYS A 51 -2.70 17.83 -6.41
CA CYS A 51 -3.82 16.91 -6.64
C CYS A 51 -4.49 17.02 -8.03
N ARG A 52 -4.22 18.08 -8.80
CA ARG A 52 -4.94 18.34 -10.07
C ARG A 52 -4.61 17.37 -11.21
N ASP A 53 -3.37 16.88 -11.30
CA ASP A 53 -2.92 16.00 -12.39
C ASP A 53 -2.18 14.77 -11.82
N MET A 54 -2.91 13.95 -11.06
CA MET A 54 -2.38 12.74 -10.48
C MET A 54 -2.20 11.64 -11.54
N PRO A 55 -1.09 10.88 -11.52
CA PRO A 55 0.00 10.91 -10.53
C PRO A 55 1.16 11.84 -10.93
N GLN A 56 1.04 12.63 -11.99
CA GLN A 56 2.17 13.40 -12.57
C GLN A 56 2.69 14.49 -11.63
N ASN A 57 1.78 15.17 -10.94
CA ASN A 57 2.14 16.24 -10.01
C ASN A 57 2.42 15.73 -8.59
N LEU A 58 2.18 14.45 -8.31
CA LEU A 58 2.53 13.86 -7.02
C LEU A 58 4.05 13.70 -6.92
N PRO A 59 4.63 14.01 -5.74
CA PRO A 59 6.00 13.63 -5.43
C PRO A 59 6.26 12.16 -5.73
N SER A 60 7.36 11.85 -6.40
CA SER A 60 7.67 10.49 -6.85
C SER A 60 7.77 9.45 -5.72
N PHE A 61 8.05 9.88 -4.49
CA PHE A 61 8.08 8.98 -3.34
C PHE A 61 6.68 8.54 -2.89
N LEU A 62 5.61 9.25 -3.25
CA LEU A 62 4.22 8.88 -2.93
C LEU A 62 3.62 7.90 -3.93
N VAL A 63 4.28 7.69 -5.07
CA VAL A 63 3.74 6.92 -6.19
C VAL A 63 4.60 5.69 -6.45
N ALA A 64 3.94 4.56 -6.68
CA ALA A 64 4.56 3.37 -7.23
C ALA A 64 3.87 2.96 -8.53
N ARG A 65 4.68 2.52 -9.51
CA ARG A 65 4.17 1.99 -10.79
C ARG A 65 3.93 0.50 -10.65
N CYS A 66 2.81 0.04 -11.21
CA CYS A 66 2.50 -1.38 -11.33
C CYS A 66 3.36 -2.02 -12.45
N GLY A 67 3.13 -3.30 -12.74
CA GLY A 67 3.75 -4.01 -13.86
C GLY A 67 3.42 -3.35 -15.19
N ASP A 68 2.19 -2.87 -15.35
CA ASP A 68 1.83 -1.90 -16.39
C ASP A 68 2.27 -0.47 -15.99
N PRO A 69 3.15 0.19 -16.77
CA PRO A 69 3.56 1.58 -16.52
C PRO A 69 2.42 2.60 -16.49
N SER A 70 1.30 2.28 -17.14
CA SER A 70 0.10 3.12 -17.21
C SER A 70 -0.73 3.06 -15.92
N SER A 71 -0.53 2.01 -15.12
CA SER A 71 -1.17 1.82 -13.82
C SER A 71 -0.24 2.21 -12.67
N TRP A 72 -0.81 2.73 -11.60
CA TRP A 72 -0.07 3.21 -10.45
C TRP A 72 -0.90 3.09 -9.17
N ILE A 73 -0.20 3.04 -8.05
CA ILE A 73 -0.75 2.96 -6.69
C ILE A 73 0.02 3.93 -5.79
N TYR A 74 -0.50 4.17 -4.58
CA TYR A 74 0.27 4.90 -3.58
C TYR A 74 1.39 4.04 -3.01
N SER A 75 2.53 4.66 -2.67
CA SER A 75 3.72 3.95 -2.20
C SER A 75 3.53 3.20 -0.88
N ASP A 76 2.53 3.54 -0.08
CA ASP A 76 2.18 2.81 1.14
C ASP A 76 1.38 1.52 0.88
N GLN A 77 0.82 1.37 -0.32
CA GLN A 77 0.10 0.17 -0.76
C GLN A 77 1.02 -0.93 -1.30
N LYS A 78 2.32 -0.64 -1.50
CA LYS A 78 3.28 -1.69 -1.86
C LYS A 78 3.49 -2.67 -0.72
N CYS A 79 3.44 -3.97 -0.99
CA CYS A 79 3.65 -5.04 -0.01
C CYS A 79 2.68 -4.93 1.18
N ASP A 80 1.46 -4.42 0.98
CA ASP A 80 0.43 -4.28 2.01
C ASP A 80 -0.46 -5.53 2.15
N GLY A 81 -0.22 -6.50 1.27
CA GLY A 81 -0.91 -7.78 1.19
C GLY A 81 -2.06 -7.76 0.20
N ALA A 82 -2.58 -6.59 -0.18
CA ALA A 82 -3.67 -6.47 -1.14
C ALA A 82 -3.14 -6.39 -2.57
N ASN A 83 -3.95 -6.85 -3.53
CA ASN A 83 -3.67 -6.67 -4.94
C ASN A 83 -4.21 -5.31 -5.42
N ASN A 84 -3.53 -4.22 -5.11
CA ASN A 84 -3.92 -2.88 -5.53
C ASN A 84 -3.64 -2.65 -7.02
N CYS A 85 -2.60 -3.27 -7.57
CA CYS A 85 -2.28 -3.16 -9.00
C CYS A 85 -3.18 -4.01 -9.91
N GLY A 86 -3.86 -5.02 -9.37
CA GLY A 86 -4.65 -6.01 -10.12
C GLY A 86 -3.80 -7.14 -10.72
N ASP A 87 -2.52 -6.91 -10.97
CA ASP A 87 -1.55 -7.87 -11.52
C ASP A 87 -0.53 -8.38 -10.48
N CYS A 88 -0.71 -8.02 -9.21
CA CYS A 88 0.18 -8.37 -8.10
C CYS A 88 1.60 -7.82 -8.14
N SER A 89 1.91 -6.88 -9.03
CA SER A 89 3.23 -6.26 -9.13
C SER A 89 3.63 -5.43 -7.91
N ASP A 90 2.66 -4.98 -7.13
CA ASP A 90 2.79 -4.32 -5.84
C ASP A 90 3.18 -5.26 -4.70
N GLU A 91 2.91 -6.56 -4.85
CA GLU A 91 3.17 -7.61 -3.85
C GLU A 91 4.28 -8.59 -4.27
N LEU A 92 4.65 -8.63 -5.56
CA LEU A 92 5.56 -9.63 -6.14
C LEU A 92 6.94 -9.07 -6.58
N SER A 93 7.23 -7.80 -6.31
CA SER A 93 8.44 -7.14 -6.81
C SER A 93 9.62 -7.27 -5.85
N PRO A 94 10.85 -7.44 -6.39
CA PRO A 94 11.74 -8.58 -6.14
C PRO A 94 11.83 -9.00 -4.67
N VAL A 95 12.14 -10.28 -4.41
CA VAL A 95 12.20 -10.95 -3.08
C VAL A 95 12.87 -10.15 -1.95
N THR A 96 13.71 -9.16 -2.26
CA THR A 96 14.34 -8.24 -1.30
C THR A 96 13.45 -7.09 -0.81
N ALA A 97 12.34 -6.77 -1.48
CA ALA A 97 11.54 -5.57 -1.25
C ALA A 97 10.26 -5.82 -0.43
N CYS A 98 9.57 -6.95 -0.64
CA CYS A 98 8.43 -7.34 0.18
C CYS A 98 8.85 -8.38 1.24
N PRO A 99 8.50 -8.18 2.52
CA PRO A 99 8.74 -9.18 3.55
C PRO A 99 7.92 -10.45 3.28
N PRO A 100 8.37 -11.63 3.76
CA PRO A 100 7.54 -12.84 3.73
C PRO A 100 6.23 -12.64 4.51
N CYS A 101 5.23 -13.48 4.25
CA CYS A 101 3.94 -13.41 4.95
C CYS A 101 4.15 -13.28 6.47
N GLY A 102 3.61 -12.20 7.05
CA GLY A 102 3.75 -11.91 8.48
C GLY A 102 3.01 -12.92 9.36
N PRO A 103 3.16 -12.84 10.69
CA PRO A 103 2.57 -13.81 11.62
C PRO A 103 1.03 -13.93 11.53
N GLY A 104 0.34 -12.85 11.13
CA GLY A 104 -1.12 -12.84 10.90
C GLY A 104 -1.56 -13.36 9.53
N TRP A 105 -0.63 -13.81 8.69
CA TRP A 105 -0.87 -14.17 7.30
C TRP A 105 -0.41 -15.61 7.02
N TRP A 106 -1.06 -16.25 6.06
CA TRP A 106 -0.76 -17.59 5.57
C TRP A 106 -0.29 -17.53 4.12
N PRO A 107 0.86 -18.17 3.77
CA PRO A 107 1.34 -18.20 2.39
C PRO A 107 0.50 -19.15 1.51
N CYS A 108 0.11 -18.66 0.34
CA CYS A 108 -0.47 -19.43 -0.75
C CYS A 108 0.54 -19.51 -1.91
N PRO A 109 0.55 -20.59 -2.71
CA PRO A 109 1.28 -20.62 -3.99
C PRO A 109 0.77 -19.56 -4.97
N SER A 110 -0.55 -19.36 -5.02
CA SER A 110 -1.21 -18.18 -5.58
C SER A 110 -2.60 -18.05 -4.97
N THR A 111 -3.20 -16.88 -5.09
CA THR A 111 -4.55 -16.58 -4.56
C THR A 111 -5.56 -16.43 -5.70
N VAL A 112 -6.84 -16.69 -5.42
CA VAL A 112 -7.90 -16.67 -6.44
C VAL A 112 -8.53 -15.28 -6.61
N PHE A 113 -8.49 -14.41 -5.59
CA PHE A 113 -8.96 -13.03 -5.68
C PHE A 113 -8.41 -12.14 -4.54
N GLY A 114 -8.26 -10.83 -4.78
CA GLY A 114 -8.00 -9.79 -3.75
C GLY A 114 -6.59 -9.73 -3.12
N TYR A 115 -5.89 -10.85 -3.09
CA TYR A 115 -4.53 -10.99 -2.57
C TYR A 115 -3.59 -11.52 -3.66
N CYS A 116 -2.30 -11.67 -3.37
CA CYS A 116 -1.29 -12.10 -4.36
C CYS A 116 -0.49 -13.36 -4.01
N GLY A 117 -0.52 -13.79 -2.75
CA GLY A 117 0.34 -14.88 -2.28
C GLY A 117 0.34 -15.05 -0.76
N CYS A 118 -0.28 -14.12 -0.03
CA CYS A 118 -0.58 -14.28 1.39
C CYS A 118 -2.07 -13.99 1.60
N ILE A 119 -2.75 -14.81 2.40
CA ILE A 119 -4.12 -14.54 2.86
C ILE A 119 -4.12 -14.32 4.37
N PRO A 120 -5.06 -13.54 4.94
CA PRO A 120 -5.20 -13.44 6.39
C PRO A 120 -5.46 -14.81 7.02
N ARG A 121 -4.88 -15.09 8.18
CA ARG A 121 -5.16 -16.34 8.93
C ARG A 121 -6.63 -16.49 9.34
N SER A 122 -7.41 -15.43 9.32
CA SER A 122 -8.87 -15.49 9.53
C SER A 122 -9.61 -16.19 8.40
N LEU A 123 -8.99 -16.32 7.22
CA LEU A 123 -9.55 -17.00 6.04
C LEU A 123 -9.14 -18.48 5.97
N CYS A 124 -8.43 -18.98 6.98
CA CYS A 124 -8.07 -20.38 7.06
C CYS A 124 -9.25 -21.26 7.47
N ARG A 125 -9.55 -22.30 6.69
CA ARG A 125 -10.65 -23.23 6.95
C ARG A 125 -12.00 -22.52 7.09
N ASP A 126 -12.23 -21.51 6.25
CA ASP A 126 -13.47 -20.74 6.24
C ASP A 126 -14.49 -21.28 5.22
N HIS A 127 -14.18 -22.42 4.59
CA HIS A 127 -14.97 -23.09 3.56
C HIS A 127 -15.03 -22.35 2.21
N THR A 128 -14.17 -21.36 2.01
CA THR A 128 -14.05 -20.60 0.76
C THR A 128 -12.65 -20.77 0.18
N GLN A 129 -12.55 -20.92 -1.14
CA GLN A 129 -11.26 -21.05 -1.80
C GLN A 129 -10.59 -19.68 -1.95
N HIS A 130 -9.57 -19.40 -1.15
CA HIS A 130 -8.72 -18.21 -1.24
C HIS A 130 -7.35 -18.51 -1.84
N CYS A 131 -6.75 -19.66 -1.53
CA CYS A 131 -5.58 -20.17 -2.25
C CYS A 131 -6.01 -20.98 -3.49
N SER A 132 -5.33 -20.80 -4.61
CA SER A 132 -5.65 -21.50 -5.87
C SER A 132 -5.53 -23.03 -5.79
N ASP A 133 -4.73 -23.53 -4.85
CA ASP A 133 -4.50 -24.94 -4.58
C ASP A 133 -5.32 -25.50 -3.41
N TRP A 134 -6.23 -24.72 -2.82
CA TRP A 134 -6.98 -25.07 -1.60
C TRP A 134 -6.12 -25.30 -0.34
N SER A 135 -4.87 -24.86 -0.32
CA SER A 135 -3.99 -25.04 0.85
C SER A 135 -4.48 -24.29 2.10
N ASP A 136 -5.28 -23.25 1.93
CA ASP A 136 -6.02 -22.53 2.96
C ASP A 136 -7.10 -23.37 3.66
N GLU A 137 -7.64 -24.39 2.99
CA GLU A 137 -8.69 -25.24 3.56
C GLU A 137 -8.12 -26.55 4.11
N TYR A 138 -7.08 -27.11 3.49
CA TYR A 138 -6.57 -28.44 3.86
C TYR A 138 -5.28 -28.42 4.66
N SER A 139 -4.42 -27.41 4.47
CA SER A 139 -3.03 -27.44 4.93
C SER A 139 -2.69 -26.41 6.00
N CYS A 140 -3.42 -25.29 6.06
CA CYS A 140 -3.11 -24.27 7.05
C CYS A 140 -3.54 -24.69 8.47
N PRO A 141 -2.70 -24.45 9.50
CA PRO A 141 -3.07 -24.67 10.88
C PRO A 141 -4.13 -23.61 11.22
N GLY A 142 -5.28 -24.07 11.71
CA GLY A 142 -6.31 -23.19 12.25
C GLY A 142 -5.78 -22.29 13.37
N PRO A 143 -6.55 -21.27 13.78
CA PRO A 143 -6.14 -20.31 14.82
C PRO A 143 -5.73 -20.97 16.14
#